data_AF-A0A916DJU6-F1
#
_entry.id   AF-A0A916DJU6-F1
#
_cell.length_a   1.000
_cell.length_b   1.000
_cell.length_c   1.000
_cell.angle_alpha   90.00
_cell.angle_beta   90.00
_cell.angle_gamma   90.00
#
_symmetry.space_group_name_H-M   'P 1'
#
loop_
_entity.id
_entity.type
_entity.pdbx_description
1 polymer ?
#
loop_
_entity_poly.entity_id
_entity_poly.type
_entity_poly.pdbx_seq_one_letter_code
_entity_poly.pdbx_strand_id
1 'polypeptide(L)' 'MTVRTRFAPSPTGYLHIGGARTALFAWAYARRHGGQFILRIE' A
#
# COMPACT_ATOMS: atom_id res chain seq x y z
N MET A 1 -1.67 19.02 -5.85
CA MET A 1 -1.69 18.10 -4.69
C MET A 1 -1.01 16.81 -5.09
N THR A 2 -0.05 16.32 -4.30
CA THR A 2 0.64 15.05 -4.56
C THR A 2 -0.16 13.89 -3.98
N VAL A 3 -0.49 12.88 -4.79
CA VAL A 3 -1.19 11.67 -4.33
C VAL A 3 -0.32 10.93 -3.31
N ARG A 4 -0.88 10.56 -2.15
CA ARG A 4 -0.20 9.74 -1.13
C ARG A 4 -1.08 8.58 -0.74
N THR A 5 -0.60 7.36 -0.94
CA THR A 5 -1.28 6.12 -0.54
C THR A 5 -0.48 5.41 0.54
N ARG A 6 -1.12 4.51 1.30
CA ARG A 6 -0.45 3.69 2.30
C ARG A 6 -0.92 2.25 2.30
N PHE A 7 -0.03 1.34 2.68
CA PHE A 7 -0.37 -0.01 3.10
C PHE A 7 0.13 -0.19 4.54
N ALA A 8 -0.79 -0.50 5.46
CA ALA A 8 -0.53 -0.60 6.89
C ALA A 8 -1.08 -1.92 7.46
N PRO A 9 -0.45 -3.08 7.18
CA PRO A 9 -0.87 -4.34 7.77
C PRO A 9 -0.49 -4.43 9.25
N SER A 10 -1.34 -5.06 10.04
CA SER A 10 -0.97 -5.57 11.37
C SER A 10 -0.24 -6.92 11.22
N PRO A 11 0.85 -7.18 11.97
CA PRO A 11 1.66 -8.39 11.86
C PRO A 11 0.97 -9.55 12.60
N THR A 12 -0.17 -10.01 12.07
CA THR A 12 -0.91 -11.16 12.61
C THR A 12 -0.43 -12.49 12.05
N GLY A 13 0.69 -12.50 11.33
CA GLY A 13 1.27 -13.66 10.67
C GLY A 13 1.78 -13.32 9.27
N TYR A 14 1.62 -14.25 8.32
CA TYR A 14 2.03 -14.03 6.93
C TYR A 14 1.14 -13.00 6.23
N LEU A 15 1.73 -12.32 5.24
CA LEU A 15 0.97 -11.44 4.35
C LEU A 15 -0.03 -12.25 3.53
N HIS A 16 -1.32 -12.07 3.83
CA HIS A 16 -2.40 -12.68 3.05
C HIS A 16 -2.45 -12.07 1.63
N ILE A 17 -2.87 -12.88 0.64
CA ILE A 17 -2.96 -12.45 -0.76
C ILE A 17 -3.90 -11.25 -0.95
N GLY A 18 -4.94 -11.14 -0.14
CA GLY A 18 -5.81 -9.96 -0.11
C GLY A 18 -5.07 -8.68 0.30
N GLY A 19 -4.15 -8.78 1.27
CA GLY A 19 -3.28 -7.69 1.68
C GLY A 19 -2.28 -7.31 0.57
N ALA A 20 -1.66 -8.30 -0.06
CA ALA A 20 -0.78 -8.08 -1.22
C ALA A 20 -1.51 -7.37 -2.37
N ARG A 21 -2.75 -7.77 -2.67
CA ARG A 21 -3.60 -7.09 -3.67
C ARG A 21 -3.84 -5.63 -3.29
N THR A 22 -4.22 -5.36 -2.05
CA THR A 22 -4.43 -3.99 -1.56
C THR A 22 -3.17 -3.13 -1.69
N ALA A 23 -2.01 -3.67 -1.30
CA ALA A 23 -0.72 -3.00 -1.46
C ALA A 23 -0.41 -2.67 -2.93
N LEU A 24 -0.65 -3.64 -3.84
CA LEU A 24 -0.43 -3.47 -5.28
C LEU A 24 -1.31 -2.36 -5.86
N PHE A 25 -2.60 -2.31 -5.51
CA PHE A 25 -3.51 -1.24 -5.96
C PHE A 25 -3.08 0.13 -5.44
N ALA A 26 -2.76 0.23 -4.15
CA ALA A 26 -2.30 1.47 -3.54
C ALA A 26 -0.99 1.98 -4.18
N TRP A 27 -0.06 1.07 -4.45
CA TRP A 27 1.19 1.37 -5.15
C TRP A 27 0.95 1.80 -6.61
N ALA A 28 0.16 1.05 -7.37
CA ALA A 28 -0.12 1.35 -8.78
C ALA A 28 -0.83 2.70 -8.93
N TYR A 29 -1.78 3.01 -8.04
CA TYR A 29 -2.48 4.28 -8.03
C TYR A 29 -1.53 5.46 -7.75
N ALA A 30 -0.67 5.35 -6.72
CA ALA A 30 0.34 6.37 -6.44
C ALA A 30 1.29 6.54 -7.62
N ARG A 31 1.80 5.44 -8.20
CA ARG A 31 2.72 5.47 -9.34
C ARG A 31 2.10 6.14 -10.56
N ARG A 32 0.85 5.84 -10.90
CA ARG A 32 0.14 6.45 -12.04
C ARG A 32 0.00 7.97 -11.92
N HIS A 33 -0.08 8.48 -10.70
CA HIS A 33 -0.29 9.91 -10.44
C HIS A 33 1.00 10.66 -10.02
N GLY A 34 2.18 10.04 -10.17
CA GLY A 34 3.44 10.64 -9.71
C GLY A 34 3.48 10.87 -8.20
N GLY A 35 2.72 10.09 -7.45
CA GLY A 35 2.55 10.17 -6.01
C GLY A 35 3.55 9.34 -5.21
N GLN A 36 3.30 9.25 -3.91
CA GLN A 36 4.10 8.46 -2.97
C GLN A 36 3.28 7.30 -2.40
N PHE A 37 3.91 6.14 -2.30
CA PHE A 37 3.38 4.95 -1.63
C PHE A 37 4.13 4.74 -0.31
N ILE A 38 3.41 4.62 0.80
CA ILE A 38 3.98 4.49 2.15
C ILE A 38 3.67 3.10 2.71
N LEU A 39 4.71 2.36 3.10
CA LEU A 39 4.57 1.14 3.90
C LEU A 39 4.65 1.51 5.39
N ARG A 40 3.65 1.12 6.17
CA ARG A 40 3.66 1.17 7.64
C ARG A 40 3.42 -0.23 8.18
N ILE A 41 3.99 -0.56 9.33
CA ILE A 41 3.68 -1.80 10.05
C ILE A 41 3.14 -1.35 11.39
N GLU A 42 1.91 -1.77 11.74
CA GLU A 42 1.25 -1.42 13.00
C GLU A 42 1.30 -2.56 13.99
#